data_AF-A0A3M6HYV2-F1
#
_entry.id   AF-A0A3M6HYV2-F1
#
_cell.length_a   1.000
_cell.length_b   1.000
_cell.length_c   1.000
_cell.angle_alpha   90.00
_cell.angle_beta   90.00
_cell.angle_gamma   90.00
#
_symmetry.space_group_name_H-M   'P 1'
#
loop_
_entity.id
_entity.type
_entity.pdbx_description
1 polymer ?
#
loop_
_entity_poly.entity_id
_entity_poly.type
_entity_poly.pdbx_seq_one_letter_code
_entity_poly.pdbx_strand_id
1 'polypeptide(L)'
;CDIGGLIVIDFIDMTPAKNQRAVEEKVRESLEADRARVQIGRISRFGLLEMSRQRLRPSLGESSGIVCPRCNGTGIIRDVESLSLAILRLIEEEALKDRTAEVRAQVPIPVAAFLLNEKRNSITKIELRTRARIIILPNDQLETPHFEVQRLRDDSPEAHNSQTSYEIAAAAAEVEEIAPLAAATRTLVRQEAAVKTAPARANAPVPVEAVAPAPTPAPVAHEPSLF
;
A
#
# COMPACT_ATOMS: atom_id res chain seq x y z
N CYS A 1 -15.67 -16.83 7.11
CA CYS A 1 -15.03 -15.61 6.58
C CYS A 1 -16.09 -14.55 6.36
N ASP A 2 -16.01 -13.41 7.03
CA ASP A 2 -16.87 -12.26 6.73
C ASP A 2 -16.29 -11.50 5.53
N ILE A 3 -16.81 -11.79 4.33
CA ILE A 3 -16.47 -11.04 3.11
C ILE A 3 -17.42 -9.86 3.02
N GLY A 4 -16.91 -8.64 2.81
CA GLY A 4 -17.78 -7.50 2.56
C GLY A 4 -17.09 -6.44 1.70
N GLY A 5 -17.88 -5.48 1.24
CA GLY A 5 -17.52 -4.57 0.16
C GLY A 5 -18.20 -4.97 -1.15
N LEU A 6 -17.61 -4.54 -2.26
CA LEU A 6 -18.09 -4.87 -3.60
C LEU A 6 -17.60 -6.26 -3.99
N ILE A 7 -18.50 -7.08 -4.51
CA ILE A 7 -18.25 -8.43 -4.99
C ILE A 7 -18.75 -8.48 -6.43
N VAL A 8 -17.90 -9.00 -7.32
CA VAL A 8 -18.23 -9.22 -8.73
C VAL A 8 -18.17 -10.72 -8.98
N ILE A 9 -19.26 -11.28 -9.49
CA ILE A 9 -19.39 -12.71 -9.78
C ILE A 9 -19.49 -12.89 -11.29
N ASP A 10 -18.60 -13.71 -11.83
CA ASP A 10 -18.62 -14.10 -13.24
C ASP A 10 -19.36 -15.43 -13.38
N PHE A 11 -20.57 -15.39 -13.96
CA PHE A 11 -21.37 -16.58 -14.20
C PHE A 11 -21.08 -17.14 -15.60
N ILE A 12 -21.26 -18.45 -15.77
CA ILE A 12 -21.18 -19.09 -17.08
C ILE A 12 -22.21 -18.45 -18.03
N ASP A 13 -21.80 -18.20 -19.26
CA ASP A 13 -22.65 -17.58 -20.29
C ASP A 13 -23.97 -18.32 -20.50
N MET A 14 -25.06 -17.56 -20.42
CA MET A 14 -26.42 -18.06 -20.62
C MET A 14 -27.09 -17.34 -21.79
N THR A 15 -27.39 -18.05 -22.87
CA THR A 15 -28.11 -17.51 -24.03
C THR A 15 -29.57 -17.15 -23.70
N PRO A 16 -30.33 -17.95 -22.93
CA PRO A 16 -31.71 -17.60 -22.59
C PRO A 16 -31.78 -16.66 -21.37
N ALA A 17 -32.46 -15.52 -21.53
CA ALA A 17 -32.71 -14.56 -20.43
C ALA A 17 -33.52 -15.16 -19.26
N LYS A 18 -34.27 -16.24 -19.51
CA LYS A 18 -34.96 -16.99 -18.45
C LYS A 18 -33.98 -17.60 -17.44
N ASN A 19 -32.87 -18.13 -17.93
CA ASN A 19 -31.85 -18.76 -17.08
C ASN A 19 -31.13 -17.70 -16.24
N GLN A 20 -30.82 -16.54 -16.84
CA GLN A 20 -30.25 -15.39 -16.12
C GLN A 20 -31.13 -14.97 -14.94
N ARG A 21 -32.45 -14.79 -15.18
CA ARG A 21 -33.40 -14.46 -14.10
C ARG A 21 -33.50 -15.54 -13.02
N ALA A 22 -33.44 -16.81 -13.42
CA ALA A 22 -33.47 -17.91 -12.47
C ALA A 22 -32.23 -17.93 -11.56
N VAL A 23 -31.05 -17.62 -12.11
CA VAL A 23 -29.81 -17.46 -11.33
C VAL A 23 -29.89 -16.25 -10.41
N GLU A 24 -30.33 -15.10 -10.90
CA GLU A 24 -30.52 -13.89 -10.08
C GLU A 24 -31.46 -14.13 -8.90
N GLU A 25 -32.59 -14.80 -9.14
CA GLU A 25 -33.55 -15.15 -8.10
C GLU A 25 -32.96 -16.13 -7.09
N LYS A 26 -32.22 -17.14 -7.56
CA LYS A 26 -31.59 -18.12 -6.67
C LYS A 26 -30.53 -17.48 -5.79
N VAL A 27 -29.75 -16.54 -6.32
CA VAL A 27 -28.76 -15.77 -5.56
C VAL A 27 -29.46 -14.91 -4.51
N ARG A 28 -30.58 -14.24 -4.87
CA ARG A 28 -31.38 -13.45 -3.93
C ARG A 28 -31.92 -14.31 -2.78
N GLU A 29 -32.59 -15.41 -3.08
CA GLU A 29 -33.12 -16.36 -2.09
C GLU A 29 -32.02 -16.88 -1.16
N SER A 30 -30.84 -17.20 -1.72
CA SER A 30 -29.71 -17.71 -0.93
C SER A 30 -29.11 -16.65 0.02
N LEU A 31 -29.28 -15.37 -0.29
CA LEU A 31 -28.75 -14.25 0.48
C LEU A 31 -29.77 -13.64 1.46
N GLU A 32 -31.06 -14.03 1.40
CA GLU A 32 -32.08 -13.56 2.35
C GLU A 32 -31.81 -14.01 3.79
N ALA A 33 -31.16 -15.16 3.97
CA ALA A 33 -30.74 -15.66 5.27
C ALA A 33 -29.47 -14.97 5.83
N ASP A 34 -28.83 -14.09 5.05
CA ASP A 34 -27.63 -13.37 5.49
C ASP A 34 -27.98 -12.30 6.52
N ARG A 35 -27.12 -12.16 7.53
CA ARG A 35 -27.27 -11.17 8.59
C ARG A 35 -26.82 -9.77 8.16
N ALA A 36 -25.97 -9.69 7.13
CA ALA A 36 -25.48 -8.43 6.58
C ALA A 36 -26.47 -7.84 5.59
N ARG A 37 -26.54 -6.50 5.48
CA ARG A 37 -27.29 -5.88 4.39
C ARG A 37 -26.59 -6.17 3.07
N VAL A 38 -27.31 -6.77 2.12
CA VAL A 38 -26.82 -7.09 0.79
C VAL A 38 -27.63 -6.33 -0.26
N GLN A 39 -26.94 -5.73 -1.22
CA GLN A 39 -27.54 -5.12 -2.41
C GLN A 39 -27.09 -5.93 -3.62
N ILE A 40 -28.03 -6.49 -4.37
CA ILE A 40 -27.78 -7.35 -5.52
C ILE A 40 -28.18 -6.58 -6.79
N GLY A 41 -27.27 -6.45 -7.74
CA GLY A 41 -27.52 -5.91 -9.07
C GLY A 41 -28.16 -6.92 -10.02
N ARG A 42 -28.25 -6.57 -11.30
CA ARG A 42 -28.61 -7.51 -12.39
C ARG A 42 -27.34 -7.98 -13.09
N ILE A 43 -27.44 -9.07 -13.84
CA ILE A 43 -26.35 -9.53 -14.71
C ILE A 43 -26.09 -8.46 -15.78
N SER A 44 -24.86 -7.97 -15.82
CA SER A 44 -24.37 -6.99 -16.79
C SER A 44 -24.36 -7.58 -18.21
N ARG A 45 -24.27 -6.71 -19.23
CA ARG A 45 -24.07 -7.14 -20.62
C ARG A 45 -22.79 -7.97 -20.80
N PHE A 46 -21.83 -7.80 -19.90
CA PHE A 46 -20.58 -8.56 -19.87
C PHE A 46 -20.68 -9.91 -19.13
N GLY A 47 -21.88 -10.34 -18.70
CA GLY A 47 -22.06 -11.59 -17.94
C GLY A 47 -21.76 -11.49 -16.44
N LEU A 48 -21.30 -10.32 -15.97
CA LEU A 48 -20.91 -10.10 -14.58
C LEU A 48 -22.11 -9.68 -13.72
N LEU A 49 -22.27 -10.29 -12.55
CA LEU A 49 -23.21 -9.85 -11.52
C LEU A 49 -22.47 -9.07 -10.43
N GLU A 50 -22.89 -7.83 -10.19
CA GLU A 50 -22.36 -6.98 -9.13
C GLU A 50 -23.24 -7.06 -7.89
N MET A 51 -22.63 -7.22 -6.72
CA MET A 51 -23.33 -7.14 -5.44
C MET A 51 -22.47 -6.45 -4.38
N SER A 52 -23.11 -5.71 -3.48
CA SER A 52 -22.48 -5.06 -2.34
C SER A 52 -22.95 -5.72 -1.05
N ARG A 53 -22.02 -6.12 -0.18
CA ARG A 53 -22.32 -6.72 1.12
C ARG A 53 -21.74 -5.86 2.23
N GLN A 54 -22.56 -5.49 3.21
CA GLN A 54 -22.12 -4.73 4.38
C GLN A 54 -21.09 -5.51 5.20
N ARG A 55 -19.96 -4.87 5.54
CA ARG A 55 -18.96 -5.43 6.47
C ARG A 55 -19.46 -5.30 7.92
N LEU A 56 -19.75 -6.42 8.57
CA LEU A 56 -20.17 -6.45 9.99
C LEU A 56 -19.00 -6.61 10.96
N ARG A 57 -17.94 -7.31 10.55
CA ARG A 57 -16.72 -7.57 11.32
C ARG A 57 -15.52 -7.49 10.38
N PRO A 58 -14.31 -7.21 10.89
CA PRO A 58 -13.08 -7.35 10.11
C PRO A 58 -13.02 -8.75 9.50
N SER A 59 -12.68 -8.83 8.22
CA SER A 59 -12.64 -10.12 7.54
C SER A 59 -11.54 -10.99 8.17
N LEU A 60 -11.78 -12.30 8.30
CA LEU A 60 -10.77 -13.22 8.84
C LEU A 60 -9.45 -13.16 8.05
N GLY A 61 -9.52 -12.89 6.74
CA GLY A 61 -8.32 -12.74 5.90
C GLY A 61 -7.48 -11.50 6.25
N GLU A 62 -8.10 -10.40 6.68
CA GLU A 62 -7.40 -9.19 7.12
C GLU A 62 -6.87 -9.31 8.56
N SER A 63 -7.50 -10.14 9.40
CA SER A 63 -7.11 -10.31 10.80
C SER A 63 -6.13 -11.46 11.06
N SER A 64 -6.08 -12.47 10.20
CA SER A 64 -5.18 -13.63 10.36
C SER A 64 -4.24 -13.87 9.18
N GLY A 65 -4.30 -13.05 8.13
CA GLY A 65 -3.44 -13.18 6.95
C GLY A 65 -2.30 -12.16 6.94
N ILE A 66 -1.10 -12.62 6.64
CA ILE A 66 -0.02 -11.74 6.18
C ILE A 66 -0.11 -11.60 4.66
N VAL A 67 0.16 -10.39 4.15
CA VAL A 67 0.32 -10.21 2.70
C VAL A 67 1.52 -11.04 2.25
N CYS A 68 1.39 -11.76 1.13
CA CYS A 68 2.48 -12.57 0.60
C CYS A 68 3.74 -11.69 0.43
N PRO A 69 4.85 -11.99 1.10
CA PRO A 69 6.05 -11.16 1.06
C PRO A 69 6.70 -11.18 -0.33
N ARG A 70 6.43 -12.23 -1.13
CA ARG A 70 7.01 -12.40 -2.46
C ARG A 70 6.30 -11.57 -3.53
N CYS A 71 4.97 -11.53 -3.56
CA CYS A 71 4.24 -10.81 -4.60
C CYS A 71 3.52 -9.54 -4.08
N ASN A 72 3.70 -9.20 -2.80
CA ASN A 72 3.01 -8.11 -2.11
C ASN A 72 1.48 -8.12 -2.33
N GLY A 73 0.90 -9.32 -2.47
CA GLY A 73 -0.53 -9.50 -2.70
C GLY A 73 -0.99 -9.40 -4.16
N THR A 74 -0.09 -9.23 -5.13
CA THR A 74 -0.45 -9.21 -6.57
C THR A 74 -0.82 -10.58 -7.13
N GLY A 75 -0.38 -11.66 -6.49
CA GLY A 75 -0.68 -13.04 -6.91
C GLY A 75 0.06 -13.51 -8.18
N ILE A 76 0.90 -12.66 -8.78
CA ILE A 76 1.67 -12.96 -10.00
C ILE A 76 3.11 -12.49 -9.76
N ILE A 77 4.08 -13.31 -10.16
CA ILE A 77 5.52 -12.97 -10.08
C ILE A 77 6.02 -12.83 -11.51
N ARG A 78 6.80 -11.77 -11.76
CA ARG A 78 7.37 -11.53 -13.09
C ARG A 78 8.45 -12.56 -13.40
N ASP A 79 8.49 -13.01 -14.64
CA ASP A 79 9.56 -13.88 -15.14
C ASP A 79 10.93 -13.17 -15.05
N VAL A 80 11.98 -13.99 -14.94
CA VAL A 80 13.37 -13.52 -14.82
C VAL A 80 13.76 -12.61 -15.98
N GLU A 81 13.33 -12.93 -17.21
CA GLU A 81 13.62 -12.13 -18.40
C GLU A 81 12.96 -10.76 -18.35
N SER A 82 11.68 -10.72 -17.98
CA SER A 82 10.90 -9.47 -17.86
C SER A 82 11.48 -8.57 -16.77
N LEU A 83 11.83 -9.15 -15.63
CA LEU A 83 12.45 -8.44 -14.53
C LEU A 83 13.83 -7.90 -14.91
N SER A 84 14.65 -8.71 -15.60
CA SER A 84 15.98 -8.32 -16.05
C SER A 84 15.95 -7.13 -17.01
N LEU A 85 14.99 -7.09 -17.94
CA LEU A 85 14.83 -5.95 -18.85
C LEU A 85 14.39 -4.69 -18.11
N ALA A 86 13.53 -4.81 -17.10
CA ALA A 86 13.14 -3.68 -16.26
C ALA A 86 14.34 -3.13 -15.47
N ILE A 87 15.16 -4.01 -14.88
CA ILE A 87 16.37 -3.63 -14.16
C ILE A 87 17.39 -2.98 -15.10
N LEU A 88 17.58 -3.51 -16.31
CA LEU A 88 18.50 -2.93 -17.28
C LEU A 88 18.11 -1.49 -17.66
N ARG A 89 16.80 -1.22 -17.84
CA ARG A 89 16.30 0.15 -18.09
C ARG A 89 16.54 1.06 -16.89
N LEU A 90 16.32 0.55 -15.68
CA LEU A 90 16.58 1.32 -14.46
C LEU A 90 18.07 1.67 -14.31
N ILE A 91 18.97 0.71 -14.59
CA ILE A 91 20.42 0.95 -14.59
C ILE A 91 20.78 2.00 -15.65
N GLU A 92 20.19 1.92 -16.84
CA GLU A 92 20.40 2.90 -17.91
C GLU A 92 19.96 4.31 -17.50
N GLU A 93 18.80 4.44 -16.85
CA GLU A 93 18.28 5.70 -16.33
C GLU A 93 19.17 6.28 -15.22
N GLU A 94 19.62 5.45 -14.27
CA GLU A 94 20.53 5.89 -13.20
C GLU A 94 21.91 6.28 -13.74
N ALA A 95 22.43 5.54 -14.73
CA ALA A 95 23.71 5.83 -15.36
C ALA A 95 23.68 7.08 -16.25
N LEU A 96 22.51 7.48 -16.77
CA LEU A 96 22.35 8.69 -17.58
C LEU A 96 22.29 9.97 -16.74
N LYS A 97 22.06 9.87 -15.43
CA LYS A 97 22.02 11.04 -14.54
C LYS A 97 23.42 11.64 -14.36
N ASP A 98 23.47 12.96 -14.17
CA ASP A 98 24.73 13.71 -14.01
C ASP A 98 25.53 13.27 -12.76
N ARG A 99 26.86 13.26 -12.92
CA ARG A 99 27.87 12.89 -11.90
C ARG A 99 27.63 11.50 -11.31
N THR A 100 27.61 10.49 -12.17
CA THR A 100 27.46 9.09 -11.77
C THR A 100 28.77 8.37 -12.06
N ALA A 101 29.49 7.99 -11.00
CA ALA A 101 30.75 7.25 -11.09
C ALA A 101 30.49 5.76 -11.33
N GLU A 102 29.59 5.21 -10.51
CA GLU A 102 29.34 3.79 -10.40
C GLU A 102 27.86 3.53 -10.11
N VAL A 103 27.30 2.49 -10.73
CA VAL A 103 25.95 1.99 -10.47
C VAL A 103 26.06 0.55 -9.99
N ARG A 104 25.58 0.29 -8.77
CA ARG A 104 25.55 -1.03 -8.15
C ARG A 104 24.13 -1.57 -8.20
N ALA A 105 23.93 -2.74 -8.82
CA ALA A 105 22.66 -3.42 -8.85
C ALA A 105 22.77 -4.73 -8.07
N GLN A 106 22.11 -4.80 -6.91
CA GLN A 106 21.92 -6.04 -6.17
C GLN A 106 20.67 -6.74 -6.68
N VAL A 107 20.85 -7.95 -7.20
CA VAL A 107 19.78 -8.72 -7.83
C VAL A 107 19.84 -10.19 -7.42
N PRO A 108 18.72 -10.93 -7.50
CA PRO A 108 18.73 -12.37 -7.26
C PRO A 108 19.69 -13.09 -8.22
N ILE A 109 20.32 -14.18 -7.76
CA ILE A 109 21.26 -15.00 -8.54
C ILE A 109 20.77 -15.33 -9.97
N PRO A 110 19.53 -15.82 -10.19
CA PRO A 110 19.08 -16.15 -11.55
C PRO A 110 18.99 -14.93 -12.47
N VAL A 111 18.67 -13.76 -11.91
CA VAL A 111 18.61 -12.48 -12.65
C VAL A 111 20.02 -11.99 -12.98
N ALA A 112 20.96 -12.08 -12.02
CA ALA A 112 22.37 -11.73 -12.25
C ALA A 112 22.98 -12.57 -13.38
N ALA A 113 22.74 -13.88 -13.35
CA ALA A 113 23.22 -14.80 -14.37
C ALA A 113 22.67 -14.43 -15.76
N PHE A 114 21.39 -14.10 -15.86
CA PHE A 114 20.79 -13.68 -17.12
C PHE A 114 21.39 -12.36 -17.63
N LEU A 115 21.54 -11.36 -16.76
CA LEU A 115 22.11 -10.06 -17.12
C LEU A 115 23.56 -10.16 -17.61
N LEU A 116 24.40 -10.92 -16.90
CA LEU A 116 25.84 -11.05 -17.18
C LEU A 116 26.18 -11.99 -18.35
N ASN A 117 25.27 -12.86 -18.74
CA ASN A 117 25.43 -13.77 -19.88
C ASN A 117 24.68 -13.24 -21.11
N GLU A 118 23.34 -13.23 -21.08
CA GLU A 118 22.50 -12.92 -22.24
C GLU A 118 22.50 -11.41 -22.58
N LYS A 119 22.53 -10.55 -21.56
CA LYS A 119 22.50 -9.08 -21.74
C LYS A 119 23.83 -8.39 -21.56
N ARG A 120 24.95 -9.14 -21.59
CA ARG A 120 26.31 -8.60 -21.49
C ARG A 120 26.56 -7.47 -22.49
N ASN A 121 26.21 -7.68 -23.75
CA ASN A 121 26.40 -6.69 -24.81
C ASN A 121 25.62 -5.40 -24.56
N SER A 122 24.44 -5.48 -23.94
CA SER A 122 23.65 -4.30 -23.61
C SER A 122 24.28 -3.51 -22.47
N ILE A 123 24.80 -4.18 -21.44
CA ILE A 123 25.50 -3.54 -20.32
C ILE A 123 26.74 -2.81 -20.83
N THR A 124 27.57 -3.47 -21.64
CA THR A 124 28.77 -2.86 -22.23
C THR A 124 28.43 -1.62 -23.07
N LYS A 125 27.31 -1.63 -23.81
CA LYS A 125 26.85 -0.45 -24.57
C LYS A 125 26.46 0.71 -23.66
N ILE A 126 25.81 0.43 -22.54
CA ILE A 126 25.43 1.47 -21.57
C ILE A 126 26.71 2.06 -20.96
N GLU A 127 27.63 1.21 -20.49
CA GLU A 127 28.92 1.61 -19.89
C GLU A 127 29.76 2.48 -20.85
N LEU A 128 29.85 2.10 -22.14
CA LEU A 128 30.56 2.88 -23.15
C LEU A 128 29.92 4.25 -23.41
N ARG A 129 28.59 4.37 -23.32
CA ARG A 129 27.87 5.61 -23.60
C ARG A 129 27.85 6.56 -22.42
N THR A 130 27.67 6.04 -21.20
CA THR A 130 27.56 6.86 -19.98
C THR A 130 28.91 7.08 -19.29
N ARG A 131 29.94 6.28 -19.63
CA ARG A 131 31.26 6.24 -18.95
C ARG A 131 31.17 5.96 -17.44
N ALA A 132 30.03 5.46 -16.97
CA ALA A 132 29.82 5.03 -15.59
C ALA A 132 30.09 3.54 -15.45
N ARG A 133 30.73 3.12 -14.37
CA ARG A 133 31.02 1.71 -14.09
C ARG A 133 29.75 1.01 -13.61
N ILE A 134 29.40 -0.14 -14.19
CA ILE A 134 28.21 -0.90 -13.80
C ILE A 134 28.65 -2.17 -13.09
N ILE A 135 28.21 -2.36 -11.84
CA ILE A 135 28.51 -3.55 -11.04
C ILE A 135 27.20 -4.27 -10.72
N ILE A 136 27.11 -5.53 -11.12
CA ILE A 136 25.98 -6.40 -10.80
C ILE A 136 26.42 -7.36 -9.69
N LEU A 137 25.74 -7.31 -8.56
CA LEU A 137 26.02 -8.10 -7.37
C LEU A 137 24.91 -9.15 -7.20
N PRO A 138 25.22 -10.45 -7.38
CA PRO A 138 24.27 -11.50 -7.04
C PRO A 138 24.13 -11.59 -5.51
N ASN A 139 22.91 -11.51 -5.00
CA ASN A 139 22.60 -11.70 -3.58
C ASN A 139 21.59 -12.86 -3.42
N ASP A 140 21.88 -13.81 -2.53
CA ASP A 140 21.05 -14.99 -2.25
C ASP A 140 19.92 -14.68 -1.25
N GLN A 141 20.05 -13.61 -0.45
CA GLN A 141 18.99 -13.17 0.47
C GLN A 141 17.83 -12.48 -0.27
N LEU A 142 18.04 -12.09 -1.54
CA LEU A 142 17.02 -11.44 -2.37
C LEU A 142 16.33 -12.47 -3.27
N GLU A 143 15.02 -12.62 -3.10
CA GLU A 143 14.17 -13.41 -4.00
C GLU A 143 13.38 -12.51 -4.97
N THR A 144 13.09 -13.03 -6.16
CA THR A 144 12.23 -12.33 -7.12
C THR A 144 10.87 -11.99 -6.49
N PRO A 145 10.40 -10.74 -6.58
CA PRO A 145 10.80 -9.63 -7.46
C PRO A 145 11.71 -8.57 -6.81
N HIS A 146 12.29 -8.82 -5.64
CA HIS A 146 13.10 -7.83 -4.92
C HIS A 146 14.44 -7.62 -5.62
N PHE A 147 14.84 -6.36 -5.75
CA PHE A 147 16.14 -5.93 -6.25
C PHE A 147 16.45 -4.53 -5.69
N GLU A 148 17.72 -4.16 -5.67
CA GLU A 148 18.16 -2.84 -5.23
C GLU A 148 19.14 -2.26 -6.24
N VAL A 149 18.95 -0.99 -6.62
CA VAL A 149 19.88 -0.27 -7.49
C VAL A 149 20.36 0.97 -6.75
N GLN A 150 21.65 0.98 -6.42
CA GLN A 150 22.32 2.08 -5.75
C GLN A 150 23.20 2.82 -6.75
N ARG A 151 23.12 4.15 -6.73
CA ARG A 151 23.93 5.02 -7.59
C ARG A 151 24.96 5.74 -6.74
N LEU A 152 26.20 5.69 -7.19
CA LEU A 152 27.33 6.30 -6.52
C LEU A 152 27.86 7.48 -7.34
N ARG A 153 27.97 8.63 -6.68
CA ARG A 153 28.47 9.88 -7.26
C ARG A 153 29.99 9.93 -7.14
N ASP A 154 30.65 10.57 -8.10
CA ASP A 154 32.12 10.76 -8.10
C ASP A 154 32.65 11.43 -6.82
N ASP A 155 31.84 12.29 -6.20
CA ASP A 155 32.17 13.02 -4.97
C ASP A 155 32.01 12.19 -3.67
N SER A 156 31.57 10.93 -3.76
CA SER A 156 31.33 10.08 -2.58
C SER A 156 32.57 9.24 -2.23
N PRO A 157 32.95 9.15 -0.94
CA PRO A 157 34.17 8.46 -0.50
C PRO A 157 34.14 6.94 -0.78
N GLU A 158 32.96 6.38 -1.05
CA GLU A 158 32.77 4.98 -1.44
C GLU A 158 33.11 4.71 -2.92
N ALA A 159 33.11 5.74 -3.79
CA ALA A 159 33.47 5.61 -5.21
C ALA A 159 34.98 5.40 -5.40
N HIS A 160 35.79 5.87 -4.44
CA HIS A 160 37.24 5.72 -4.44
C HIS A 160 37.71 4.47 -3.68
N ASN A 161 36.80 3.78 -2.99
CA ASN A 161 37.14 2.53 -2.33
C ASN A 161 37.09 1.44 -3.40
N SER A 162 38.27 0.98 -3.84
CA SER A 162 38.43 -0.19 -4.72
C SER A 162 38.12 -1.49 -3.97
N GLN A 163 36.99 -1.51 -3.26
CA GLN A 163 36.47 -2.69 -2.60
C GLN A 163 36.00 -3.65 -3.68
N THR A 164 36.38 -4.91 -3.51
CA THR A 164 36.02 -5.95 -4.46
C THR A 164 34.53 -6.25 -4.35
N SER A 165 33.91 -6.72 -5.43
CA SER A 165 32.47 -6.99 -5.46
C SER A 165 32.00 -7.95 -4.37
N TYR A 166 32.87 -8.84 -3.89
CA TYR A 166 32.58 -9.78 -2.79
C TYR A 166 32.54 -9.11 -1.42
N GLU A 167 33.44 -8.17 -1.14
CA GLU A 167 33.49 -7.44 0.14
C GLU A 167 32.28 -6.52 0.32
N ILE A 168 31.73 -6.00 -0.77
CA ILE A 168 30.51 -5.16 -0.76
C ILE A 168 29.27 -6.01 -0.47
N ALA A 169 29.18 -7.22 -1.03
CA ALA A 169 28.11 -8.17 -0.70
C ALA A 169 28.18 -8.65 0.76
N ALA A 170 29.40 -8.87 1.28
CA ALA A 170 29.62 -9.21 2.69
C ALA A 170 29.26 -8.04 3.63
N ALA A 171 29.67 -6.81 3.31
CA ALA A 171 29.31 -5.62 4.10
C ALA A 171 27.80 -5.35 4.09
N ALA A 172 27.10 -5.58 2.98
CA ALA A 172 25.64 -5.47 2.93
C ALA A 172 24.95 -6.52 3.83
N ALA A 173 25.47 -7.76 3.84
CA ALA A 173 24.99 -8.81 4.74
C ALA A 173 25.27 -8.50 6.22
N GLU A 174 26.44 -7.93 6.53
CA GLU A 174 26.80 -7.52 7.89
C GLU A 174 25.95 -6.34 8.40
N VAL A 175 25.62 -5.35 7.55
CA VAL A 175 24.77 -4.21 7.94
C VAL A 175 23.32 -4.65 8.23
N GLU A 176 22.81 -5.65 7.50
CA GLU A 176 21.50 -6.26 7.78
C GLU A 176 21.49 -7.09 9.07
N GLU A 177 22.61 -7.67 9.51
CA GLU A 177 22.73 -8.36 10.80
C GLU A 177 22.87 -7.42 12.01
N ILE A 178 23.30 -6.17 11.81
CA ILE A 178 23.45 -5.18 12.89
C ILE A 178 22.14 -4.37 13.11
N ALA A 179 21.32 -4.22 12.06
CA ALA A 179 20.01 -3.57 12.12
C ALA A 179 18.97 -4.18 13.10
N PRO A 180 18.89 -5.51 13.34
CA PRO A 180 17.94 -6.09 14.29
C PRO A 180 18.36 -5.82 15.74
N LEU A 181 19.65 -5.57 16.01
CA LEU A 181 20.16 -5.36 17.36
C LEU A 181 20.09 -3.89 17.80
N ALA A 182 20.29 -2.93 16.88
CA ALA A 182 20.27 -1.50 17.21
C ALA A 182 18.85 -0.94 17.43
N ALA A 183 17.82 -1.59 16.87
CA ALA A 183 16.42 -1.21 17.09
C ALA A 183 15.89 -1.62 18.48
N ALA A 184 16.49 -2.62 19.13
CA ALA A 184 16.04 -3.13 20.43
C ALA A 184 16.52 -2.29 21.63
N THR A 185 17.48 -1.38 21.44
CA THR A 185 18.11 -0.62 22.55
C THR A 185 17.86 0.88 22.52
N ARG A 186 16.90 1.36 21.71
CA ARG A 186 16.32 2.71 21.92
C ARG A 186 15.34 2.65 23.09
N THR A 187 15.95 2.65 24.27
CA THR A 187 15.42 3.11 25.55
C THR A 187 14.12 3.88 25.41
N LEU A 188 13.07 3.33 26.03
CA LEU A 188 11.84 4.01 26.39
C LEU A 188 12.18 5.28 27.19
N VAL A 189 12.43 6.39 26.51
CA VAL A 189 12.42 7.70 27.15
C VAL A 189 10.95 7.99 27.43
N ARG A 190 10.53 7.68 28.65
CA ARG A 190 9.28 8.16 29.23
C ARG A 190 9.26 9.68 29.06
N GLN A 191 8.43 10.17 28.15
CA GLN A 191 8.17 11.60 28.04
C GLN A 191 7.48 12.05 29.33
N GLU A 192 8.20 12.74 30.21
CA GLU A 192 7.60 13.45 31.33
C GLU A 192 6.82 14.66 30.80
N ALA A 193 5.59 14.82 31.26
CA ALA A 193 4.70 15.89 30.84
C ALA A 193 5.25 17.27 31.26
N ALA A 194 5.46 18.15 30.28
CA ALA A 194 5.92 19.52 30.49
C ALA A 194 4.78 20.48 30.92
N VAL A 195 3.96 20.11 31.91
CA VAL A 195 2.97 21.02 32.51
C VAL A 195 3.13 21.02 34.03
N LYS A 196 4.08 21.84 34.49
CA LYS A 196 4.06 22.33 35.86
C LYS A 196 3.04 23.47 35.91
N THR A 197 2.16 23.39 36.91
CA THR A 197 1.17 24.41 37.34
C THR A 197 -0.02 24.67 36.41
N ALA A 198 -1.10 23.90 36.60
CA ALA A 198 -2.46 24.39 36.31
C ALA A 198 -2.96 25.18 37.55
N PRO A 199 -3.41 26.44 37.42
CA PRO A 199 -4.06 27.14 38.52
C PRO A 199 -5.41 26.48 38.85
N ALA A 200 -5.79 26.58 40.12
CA ALA A 200 -6.99 25.98 40.68
C ALA A 200 -8.27 26.40 39.94
N ARG A 201 -9.18 25.43 39.79
CA ARG A 201 -10.54 25.60 39.27
C ARG A 201 -11.25 26.75 39.98
N ALA A 202 -11.66 27.76 39.23
CA ALA A 202 -12.75 28.64 39.64
C ALA A 202 -14.07 27.90 39.42
N ASN A 203 -14.95 27.97 40.42
CA ASN A 203 -16.24 27.30 40.49
C ASN A 203 -17.14 27.62 39.28
N ALA A 204 -17.86 26.62 38.81
CA ALA A 204 -18.88 26.76 37.77
C ALA A 204 -20.01 27.71 38.25
N PRO A 205 -20.53 28.61 37.39
CA PRO A 205 -21.70 29.40 37.72
C PRO A 205 -22.93 28.49 37.79
N VAL A 206 -23.64 28.57 38.92
CA VAL A 206 -24.92 27.91 39.15
C VAL A 206 -25.97 28.52 38.21
N PRO A 207 -26.81 27.74 37.51
CA PRO A 207 -27.90 28.30 36.72
C PRO A 207 -28.86 29.10 37.60
N VAL A 208 -29.07 30.38 37.26
CA VAL A 208 -30.06 31.23 37.93
C VAL A 208 -31.44 30.84 37.43
N GLU A 209 -32.26 30.37 38.35
CA GLU A 209 -33.67 30.03 38.18
C GLU A 209 -34.45 31.28 37.74
N ALA A 210 -35.10 31.23 36.58
CA ALA A 210 -35.89 32.31 36.04
C ALA A 210 -37.24 32.41 36.78
N VAL A 211 -37.36 33.43 37.63
CA VAL A 211 -38.61 33.80 38.31
C VAL A 211 -39.56 34.48 37.31
N ALA A 212 -40.79 33.96 37.23
CA ALA A 212 -41.89 34.52 36.46
C ALA A 212 -42.37 35.88 37.02
N PRO A 213 -42.99 36.73 36.17
CA PRO A 213 -44.07 37.58 36.65
C PRO A 213 -45.36 37.41 35.83
N ALA A 214 -46.47 37.37 36.56
CA ALA A 214 -47.85 37.60 36.08
C ALA A 214 -48.28 39.04 36.48
N PRO A 215 -49.50 39.53 36.16
CA PRO A 215 -50.14 39.69 34.85
C PRO A 215 -50.75 41.12 34.62
N THR A 216 -51.36 41.32 33.43
CA THR A 216 -52.47 42.25 33.02
C THR A 216 -52.23 43.76 32.85
N PRO A 217 -53.05 44.52 32.05
CA PRO A 217 -54.31 44.17 31.32
C PRO A 217 -54.41 44.61 29.82
N ALA A 218 -55.48 44.15 29.14
CA ALA A 218 -55.98 44.56 27.80
C ALA A 218 -56.75 45.93 27.84
N PRO A 219 -57.37 46.49 26.76
CA PRO A 219 -57.61 46.09 25.34
C PRO A 219 -57.20 47.22 24.32
N VAL A 220 -57.41 47.18 22.99
CA VAL A 220 -58.62 47.49 22.18
C VAL A 220 -58.44 47.06 20.70
N ALA A 221 -59.55 46.69 20.07
CA ALA A 221 -59.75 46.18 18.71
C ALA A 221 -59.45 47.14 17.53
N HIS A 222 -59.18 46.56 16.35
CA HIS A 222 -59.78 47.00 15.08
C HIS A 222 -59.90 45.83 14.09
N GLU A 223 -61.03 45.79 13.40
CA GLU A 223 -61.61 44.77 12.52
C GLU A 223 -60.90 44.52 11.17
N PRO A 224 -61.26 43.43 10.45
CA PRO A 224 -60.55 42.93 9.27
C PRO A 224 -61.15 43.45 7.95
N SER A 225 -60.36 43.47 6.87
CA SER A 225 -60.95 43.53 5.51
C SER A 225 -60.18 42.66 4.51
N LEU A 226 -60.94 41.71 3.96
CA LEU A 226 -60.71 41.00 2.71
C LEU A 226 -60.63 41.98 1.54
N PHE A 227 -59.66 41.78 0.66
CA PHE A 227 -59.77 41.91 -0.79
C PHE A 227 -58.85 40.87 -1.43
#